data_AF-A0A8J2V9W3-F1
#
_entry.id   AF-A0A8J2V9W3-F1
#
_cell.length_a   1.000
_cell.length_b   1.000
_cell.length_c   1.000
_cell.angle_alpha   90.00
_cell.angle_beta   90.00
_cell.angle_gamma   90.00
#
_symmetry.space_group_name_H-M   'P 1'
#
loop_
_entity.id
_entity.type
_entity.pdbx_description
1 polymer ?
#
loop_
_entity_poly.entity_id
_entity_poly.type
_entity_poly.pdbx_seq_one_letter_code
_entity_poly.pdbx_strand_id
1 'polypeptide(L)'
;MSVTNIIIMLLSIFSIILLSSLFFIPSDSEIYRLIEYFDFILCLIFLYDFASQFINAKNKWIYFYTVGWLDLLSSIPLVSEFRFIRAFRVFRIFRIIKSFKLLFEFVLKNKSASLYGFVVFSAFTILVLSTTAVLYVEKDVGNIKTAEDALWWSFVTITTVGYGDFYPVTNIGKFITFILIVCGIASFGTAISYINEKASSFKN
;
A
#
# COMPACT_ATOMS: atom_id res chain seq x y z
N MET A 1 -15.06 3.50 -14.07
CA MET A 1 -14.47 3.07 -12.79
C MET A 1 -14.05 4.28 -11.99
N SER A 2 -14.24 4.23 -10.66
CA SER A 2 -13.68 5.21 -9.74
C SER A 2 -12.15 5.10 -9.70
N VAL A 3 -11.46 6.21 -9.47
CA VAL A 3 -10.02 6.29 -9.16
C VAL A 3 -9.62 5.26 -8.09
N THR A 4 -10.51 5.01 -7.12
CA THR A 4 -10.35 4.02 -6.06
C THR A 4 -10.08 2.62 -6.60
N ASN A 5 -10.74 2.20 -7.68
CA ASN A 5 -10.57 0.84 -8.23
C ASN A 5 -9.17 0.64 -8.79
N ILE A 6 -8.59 1.68 -9.41
CA ILE A 6 -7.22 1.65 -9.94
C ILE A 6 -6.22 1.55 -8.81
N ILE A 7 -6.39 2.35 -7.75
CA ILE A 7 -5.53 2.32 -6.58
C ILE A 7 -5.55 0.93 -5.94
N ILE A 8 -6.74 0.39 -5.66
CA ILE A 8 -6.90 -0.93 -5.05
C ILE A 8 -6.25 -2.01 -5.93
N MET A 9 -6.40 -1.92 -7.24
CA MET A 9 -5.79 -2.84 -8.20
C MET A 9 -4.26 -2.79 -8.16
N LEU A 10 -3.66 -1.59 -8.25
CA LEU A 10 -2.21 -1.43 -8.20
C LEU A 10 -1.64 -1.90 -6.85
N LEU A 11 -2.30 -1.55 -5.75
CA LEU A 11 -1.96 -2.04 -4.42
C LEU A 11 -2.09 -3.56 -4.32
N SER A 12 -3.06 -4.18 -5.00
CA SER A 12 -3.22 -5.65 -5.02
C SER A 12 -2.02 -6.33 -5.68
N ILE A 13 -1.56 -5.81 -6.82
CA ILE A 13 -0.34 -6.31 -7.50
C ILE A 13 0.88 -6.14 -6.59
N PHE A 14 1.04 -4.96 -5.98
CA PHE A 14 2.15 -4.67 -5.08
C PHE A 14 2.14 -5.54 -3.82
N SER A 15 0.96 -5.84 -3.25
CA SER A 15 0.83 -6.74 -2.10
C SER A 15 1.38 -8.15 -2.38
N ILE A 16 1.24 -8.64 -3.61
CA ILE A 16 1.75 -9.95 -4.02
C ILE A 16 3.27 -9.91 -4.17
N ILE A 17 3.82 -8.80 -4.66
CA ILE A 17 5.28 -8.58 -4.71
C ILE A 17 5.86 -8.56 -3.28
N LEU A 18 5.24 -7.83 -2.34
CA LEU A 18 5.65 -7.83 -0.93
C LEU A 18 5.55 -9.21 -0.29
N LEU A 19 4.48 -9.95 -0.57
CA LEU A 19 4.35 -11.32 -0.08
C LEU A 19 5.42 -12.25 -0.64
N SER A 20 5.78 -12.08 -1.92
CA SER A 20 6.82 -12.89 -2.56
C SER A 20 8.22 -12.60 -2.00
N SER A 21 8.49 -11.35 -1.58
CA SER A 21 9.78 -11.01 -0.99
C SER A 21 9.98 -11.66 0.38
N LEU A 22 8.92 -11.89 1.15
CA LEU A 22 8.97 -12.61 2.44
C LEU A 22 9.49 -14.06 2.31
N PHE A 23 9.47 -14.66 1.10
CA PHE A 23 10.04 -16.00 0.90
C PHE A 23 11.57 -16.00 0.96
N PHE A 24 12.20 -14.89 0.61
CA PHE A 24 13.66 -14.76 0.56
C PHE A 24 14.26 -14.20 1.85
N ILE A 25 13.43 -13.71 2.76
CA ILE A 25 13.85 -12.98 3.97
C ILE A 25 13.69 -13.89 5.20
N PRO A 26 14.68 -13.97 6.10
CA PRO A 26 14.57 -14.73 7.34
C PRO A 26 13.42 -14.23 8.22
N SER A 27 12.62 -15.16 8.75
CA SER A 27 11.39 -14.83 9.51
C SER A 27 11.64 -14.15 10.86
N ASP A 28 12.85 -14.20 11.36
CA ASP A 28 13.32 -13.56 12.60
C ASP A 28 13.82 -12.12 12.39
N SER A 29 13.99 -11.69 11.14
CA SER A 29 14.54 -10.37 10.83
C SER A 29 13.54 -9.22 11.06
N GLU A 30 14.05 -8.05 11.42
CA GLU A 30 13.28 -6.80 11.52
C GLU A 30 12.60 -6.44 10.20
N ILE A 31 13.25 -6.73 9.07
CA ILE A 31 12.70 -6.48 7.74
C ILE A 31 11.48 -7.36 7.47
N TYR A 32 11.50 -8.61 7.94
CA TYR A 32 10.33 -9.49 7.85
C TYR A 32 9.14 -8.88 8.60
N ARG A 33 9.35 -8.44 9.85
CA ARG A 33 8.30 -7.79 10.65
C ARG A 33 7.78 -6.51 10.00
N LEU A 34 8.67 -5.70 9.45
CA LEU A 34 8.31 -4.47 8.73
C LEU A 34 7.40 -4.77 7.53
N ILE A 35 7.73 -5.79 6.73
CA ILE A 35 6.91 -6.18 5.58
C ILE A 35 5.57 -6.77 6.05
N GLU A 36 5.52 -7.50 7.16
CA GLU A 36 4.25 -7.97 7.75
C GLU A 36 3.36 -6.81 8.19
N TYR A 37 3.92 -5.73 8.76
CA TYR A 37 3.14 -4.54 9.09
C TYR A 37 2.57 -3.86 7.85
N PHE A 38 3.34 -3.72 6.77
CA PHE A 38 2.83 -3.19 5.51
C PHE A 38 1.77 -4.10 4.89
N ASP A 39 1.95 -5.42 4.94
CA ASP A 39 0.96 -6.39 4.48
C ASP A 39 -0.35 -6.27 5.26
N PHE A 40 -0.26 -6.10 6.58
CA PHE A 40 -1.40 -5.90 7.46
C PHE A 40 -2.16 -4.62 7.10
N ILE A 41 -1.45 -3.50 6.89
CA ILE A 41 -2.06 -2.23 6.44
C ILE A 41 -2.78 -2.42 5.09
N LEU A 42 -2.15 -3.10 4.14
CA LEU A 42 -2.77 -3.40 2.84
C LEU A 42 -4.04 -4.26 2.98
N CYS A 43 -4.02 -5.25 3.87
CA CYS A 43 -5.19 -6.07 4.17
C CYS A 43 -6.35 -5.22 4.70
N LEU A 44 -6.09 -4.30 5.61
CA LEU A 44 -7.12 -3.39 6.13
C LEU A 44 -7.72 -2.51 5.02
N ILE A 45 -6.87 -2.01 4.10
CA ILE A 45 -7.34 -1.24 2.92
C ILE A 45 -8.25 -2.10 2.04
N PHE A 46 -7.86 -3.35 1.78
CA PHE A 46 -8.65 -4.27 0.97
C PHE A 46 -9.94 -4.72 1.64
N LEU A 47 -9.91 -4.89 2.95
CA LEU A 47 -11.09 -5.22 3.74
C LEU A 47 -12.10 -4.07 3.73
N TYR A 48 -11.61 -2.84 3.83
CA TYR A 48 -12.43 -1.64 3.69
C TYR A 48 -13.08 -1.55 2.29
N ASP A 49 -12.30 -1.80 1.23
CA ASP A 49 -12.81 -1.83 -0.14
C ASP A 49 -13.89 -2.91 -0.33
N PHE A 50 -13.66 -4.12 0.17
CA PHE A 50 -14.65 -5.19 0.17
C PHE A 50 -15.92 -4.79 0.93
N ALA A 51 -15.79 -4.24 2.15
CA ALA A 51 -16.92 -3.82 2.96
C ALA A 51 -17.75 -2.73 2.26
N SER A 52 -17.08 -1.75 1.63
CA SER A 52 -17.73 -0.70 0.85
C SER A 52 -18.51 -1.27 -0.34
N GLN A 53 -17.92 -2.18 -1.11
CA GLN A 53 -18.60 -2.83 -2.25
C GLN A 53 -19.77 -3.70 -1.79
N PHE A 54 -19.61 -4.43 -0.69
CA PHE A 54 -20.65 -5.28 -0.12
C PHE A 54 -21.87 -4.47 0.38
N ILE A 55 -21.64 -3.33 1.03
CA ILE A 55 -22.70 -2.46 1.54
C ILE A 55 -23.47 -1.79 0.38
N ASN A 56 -22.75 -1.35 -0.66
CA ASN A 56 -23.34 -0.64 -1.80
C ASN A 56 -23.99 -1.57 -2.85
N ALA A 57 -23.80 -2.89 -2.73
CA ALA A 57 -24.39 -3.85 -3.67
C ALA A 57 -25.91 -3.91 -3.55
N LYS A 58 -26.63 -3.66 -4.66
CA LYS A 58 -28.10 -3.76 -4.73
C LYS A 58 -28.64 -5.10 -4.21
N ASN A 59 -27.95 -6.19 -4.53
CA ASN A 59 -28.25 -7.53 -4.05
C ASN A 59 -26.99 -8.16 -3.42
N LYS A 60 -26.90 -8.08 -2.08
CA LYS A 60 -25.75 -8.56 -1.29
C LYS A 60 -25.42 -10.02 -1.54
N TRP A 61 -26.45 -10.88 -1.65
CA TRP A 61 -26.30 -12.31 -1.87
C TRP A 61 -25.68 -12.65 -3.23
N ILE A 62 -26.18 -12.02 -4.30
CA ILE A 62 -25.64 -12.23 -5.65
C ILE A 62 -24.20 -11.74 -5.71
N TYR A 63 -23.91 -10.57 -5.13
CA TYR A 63 -22.55 -10.04 -5.07
C TYR A 63 -21.60 -10.98 -4.30
N PHE A 64 -22.01 -11.47 -3.12
CA PHE A 64 -21.16 -12.33 -2.29
C PHE A 64 -20.78 -13.63 -2.98
N TYR A 65 -21.76 -14.35 -3.56
CA TYR A 65 -21.49 -15.65 -4.20
C TYR A 65 -20.82 -15.56 -5.57
N THR A 66 -20.88 -14.40 -6.24
CA THR A 66 -20.19 -14.20 -7.51
C THR A 66 -18.74 -13.76 -7.32
N VAL A 67 -18.50 -12.75 -6.48
CA VAL A 67 -17.17 -12.09 -6.38
C VAL A 67 -16.76 -11.77 -4.94
N GLY A 68 -17.72 -11.45 -4.07
CA GLY A 68 -17.43 -10.96 -2.72
C GLY A 68 -16.70 -11.96 -1.82
N TRP A 69 -16.93 -13.26 -1.97
CA TRP A 69 -16.23 -14.28 -1.18
C TRP A 69 -14.72 -14.30 -1.47
N LEU A 70 -14.31 -14.06 -2.73
CA LEU A 70 -12.89 -13.95 -3.11
C LEU A 70 -12.27 -12.66 -2.57
N ASP A 71 -12.99 -11.55 -2.67
CA ASP A 71 -12.53 -10.25 -2.16
C ASP A 71 -12.33 -10.34 -0.63
N LEU A 72 -13.26 -10.97 0.10
CA LEU A 72 -13.13 -11.21 1.54
C LEU A 72 -11.93 -12.09 1.87
N LEU A 73 -11.79 -13.27 1.26
CA LEU A 73 -10.67 -14.18 1.51
C LEU A 73 -9.31 -13.54 1.22
N SER A 74 -9.23 -12.69 0.19
CA SER A 74 -8.00 -11.98 -0.15
C SER A 74 -7.64 -10.87 0.84
N SER A 75 -8.61 -10.39 1.63
CA SER A 75 -8.47 -9.23 2.53
C SER A 75 -8.21 -9.60 3.98
N ILE A 76 -8.23 -10.90 4.31
CA ILE A 76 -8.00 -11.36 5.69
C ILE A 76 -6.50 -11.16 6.04
N PRO A 77 -6.19 -10.40 7.11
CA PRO A 77 -4.82 -10.27 7.59
C PRO A 77 -4.37 -11.62 8.15
N LEU A 78 -3.22 -12.09 7.68
CA LEU A 78 -2.69 -13.40 8.04
C LEU A 78 -1.70 -13.19 9.18
N VAL A 79 -2.21 -13.16 10.41
CA VAL A 79 -1.38 -13.03 11.61
C VAL A 79 -0.41 -14.21 11.67
N SER A 80 0.89 -13.91 11.82
CA SER A 80 2.02 -14.82 11.61
C SER A 80 2.06 -16.03 12.54
N GLU A 81 1.31 -15.96 13.63
CA GLU A 81 1.15 -16.99 14.67
C GLU A 81 0.50 -18.28 14.14
N PHE A 82 -0.37 -18.17 13.12
CA PHE A 82 -1.04 -19.32 12.54
C PHE A 82 -0.31 -19.82 11.29
N ARG A 83 0.62 -20.77 11.47
CA ARG A 83 1.39 -21.42 10.37
C ARG A 83 0.52 -21.95 9.23
N PHE A 84 -0.67 -22.49 9.52
CA PHE A 84 -1.62 -23.01 8.53
C PHE A 84 -2.27 -21.92 7.68
N ILE A 85 -2.35 -20.70 8.19
CA ILE A 85 -2.97 -19.57 7.51
C ILE A 85 -2.09 -19.07 6.34
N ARG A 86 -0.81 -19.45 6.29
CA ARG A 86 0.09 -19.14 5.16
C ARG A 86 -0.40 -19.68 3.82
N ALA A 87 -1.13 -20.80 3.79
CA ALA A 87 -1.70 -21.35 2.56
C ALA A 87 -2.75 -20.42 1.94
N PHE A 88 -3.44 -19.60 2.75
CA PHE A 88 -4.44 -18.67 2.26
C PHE A 88 -3.84 -17.51 1.45
N ARG A 89 -2.51 -17.30 1.52
CA ARG A 89 -1.79 -16.32 0.68
C ARG A 89 -2.01 -16.58 -0.81
N VAL A 90 -2.18 -17.84 -1.22
CA VAL A 90 -2.44 -18.22 -2.62
C VAL A 90 -3.74 -17.61 -3.14
N PHE A 91 -4.75 -17.44 -2.29
CA PHE A 91 -6.04 -16.88 -2.73
C PHE A 91 -5.95 -15.42 -3.17
N ARG A 92 -4.90 -14.68 -2.77
CA ARG A 92 -4.69 -13.30 -3.25
C ARG A 92 -4.41 -13.24 -4.75
N ILE A 93 -3.90 -14.32 -5.37
CA ILE A 93 -3.66 -14.35 -6.81
C ILE A 93 -4.94 -14.27 -7.63
N PHE A 94 -6.08 -14.72 -7.08
CA PHE A 94 -7.38 -14.62 -7.76
C PHE A 94 -7.85 -13.16 -7.91
N ARG A 95 -7.36 -12.23 -7.07
CA ARG A 95 -7.62 -10.79 -7.20
C ARG A 95 -6.97 -10.19 -8.44
N ILE A 96 -5.86 -10.76 -8.92
CA ILE A 96 -5.19 -10.35 -10.18
C ILE A 96 -6.08 -10.65 -11.38
N ILE A 97 -6.77 -11.79 -11.42
CA ILE A 97 -7.61 -12.20 -12.57
C ILE A 97 -8.73 -11.18 -12.81
N LYS A 98 -9.35 -10.68 -11.73
CA LYS A 98 -10.32 -9.59 -11.76
C LYS A 98 -9.67 -8.27 -12.21
N SER A 99 -8.49 -7.97 -11.68
CA SER A 99 -7.69 -6.77 -11.99
C SER A 99 -7.33 -6.66 -13.48
N PHE A 100 -6.96 -7.79 -14.12
CA PHE A 100 -6.63 -7.83 -15.55
C PHE A 100 -7.82 -7.54 -16.46
N LYS A 101 -9.01 -8.06 -16.15
CA LYS A 101 -10.22 -7.77 -16.94
C LYS A 101 -10.61 -6.29 -16.88
N LEU A 102 -10.34 -5.63 -15.75
CA LEU A 102 -10.61 -4.21 -15.52
C LEU A 102 -9.57 -3.29 -16.19
N LEU A 103 -8.31 -3.70 -16.27
CA LEU A 103 -7.23 -2.97 -16.98
C LEU A 103 -7.55 -2.73 -18.45
N PHE A 104 -8.03 -3.77 -19.14
CA PHE A 104 -8.27 -3.73 -20.58
C PHE A 104 -9.37 -2.72 -20.96
N GLU A 105 -10.39 -2.55 -20.11
CA GLU A 105 -11.50 -1.62 -20.35
C GLU A 105 -11.20 -0.16 -19.95
N PHE A 106 -10.26 0.09 -19.03
CA PHE A 106 -10.06 1.41 -18.43
C PHE A 106 -8.90 2.22 -19.03
N VAL A 107 -7.76 1.60 -19.32
CA VAL A 107 -6.56 2.28 -19.87
C VAL A 107 -6.87 3.03 -21.17
N LEU A 108 -7.89 2.57 -21.91
CA LEU A 108 -8.33 3.17 -23.16
C LEU A 108 -9.29 4.37 -22.99
N LYS A 109 -9.90 4.60 -21.83
CA LYS A 109 -11.09 5.47 -21.71
C LYS A 109 -10.95 6.72 -20.84
N ASN A 110 -10.00 6.81 -19.90
CA ASN A 110 -9.85 8.01 -19.04
C ASN A 110 -8.41 8.25 -18.55
N LYS A 111 -7.73 9.26 -19.11
CA LYS A 111 -6.32 9.57 -18.80
C LYS A 111 -6.10 10.35 -17.50
N SER A 112 -6.95 11.30 -17.14
CA SER A 112 -6.74 12.19 -15.97
C SER A 112 -6.98 11.49 -14.62
N ALA A 113 -8.09 10.77 -14.49
CA ALA A 113 -8.39 9.95 -13.30
C ALA A 113 -7.34 8.85 -13.05
N SER A 114 -6.65 8.40 -14.11
CA SER A 114 -5.55 7.43 -14.04
C SER A 114 -4.30 8.00 -13.35
N LEU A 115 -3.99 9.28 -13.59
CA LEU A 115 -2.79 9.93 -13.06
C LEU A 115 -2.82 10.04 -11.53
N TYR A 116 -3.96 10.45 -10.95
CA TYR A 116 -4.08 10.52 -9.48
C TYR A 116 -3.88 9.16 -8.83
N GLY A 117 -4.54 8.12 -9.35
CA GLY A 117 -4.41 6.78 -8.82
C GLY A 117 -2.97 6.28 -8.87
N PHE A 118 -2.24 6.61 -9.95
CA PHE A 118 -0.83 6.30 -10.10
C PHE A 118 0.06 7.05 -9.10
N VAL A 119 -0.19 8.33 -8.83
CA VAL A 119 0.58 9.12 -7.85
C VAL A 119 0.38 8.60 -6.43
N VAL A 120 -0.85 8.27 -6.03
CA VAL A 120 -1.11 7.69 -4.69
C VAL A 120 -0.43 6.33 -4.56
N PHE A 121 -0.49 5.51 -5.61
CA PHE A 121 0.19 4.23 -5.65
C PHE A 121 1.71 4.35 -5.57
N SER A 122 2.32 5.27 -6.32
CA SER A 122 3.76 5.49 -6.31
C SER A 122 4.22 6.03 -4.95
N ALA A 123 3.44 6.91 -4.32
CA ALA A 123 3.71 7.41 -2.96
C ALA A 123 3.81 6.26 -1.96
N PHE A 124 2.81 5.38 -1.95
CA PHE A 124 2.77 4.22 -1.05
C PHE A 124 3.95 3.27 -1.32
N THR A 125 4.23 2.99 -2.59
CA THR A 125 5.35 2.13 -2.99
C THR A 125 6.69 2.70 -2.52
N ILE A 126 6.92 3.99 -2.73
CA ILE A 126 8.15 4.68 -2.34
C ILE A 126 8.28 4.73 -0.82
N LEU A 127 7.18 4.93 -0.09
CA LEU A 127 7.17 4.85 1.37
C LEU A 127 7.65 3.47 1.85
N VAL A 128 7.08 2.38 1.32
CA VAL A 128 7.45 1.01 1.72
C VAL A 128 8.91 0.72 1.39
N LEU A 129 9.34 1.04 0.17
CA LEU A 129 10.72 0.82 -0.27
C LEU A 129 11.72 1.65 0.53
N SER A 130 11.44 2.93 0.78
CA SER A 130 12.32 3.82 1.54
C SER A 130 12.44 3.39 3.00
N THR A 131 11.31 3.03 3.62
CA THR A 131 11.29 2.52 5.01
C THR A 131 12.14 1.26 5.14
N THR A 132 11.95 0.31 4.21
CA THR A 132 12.68 -0.96 4.21
C THR A 132 14.17 -0.77 3.94
N ALA A 133 14.51 0.08 2.97
CA ALA A 133 15.90 0.34 2.60
C ALA A 133 16.65 1.08 3.72
N VAL A 134 16.01 2.05 4.38
CA VAL A 134 16.61 2.75 5.52
C VAL A 134 16.83 1.81 6.69
N LEU A 135 15.86 0.96 7.05
CA LEU A 135 16.07 -0.06 8.08
C LEU A 135 17.25 -0.97 7.75
N TYR A 136 17.37 -1.42 6.49
CA TYR A 136 18.47 -2.28 6.07
C TYR A 136 19.85 -1.61 6.23
N VAL A 137 19.96 -0.33 5.88
CA VAL A 137 21.23 0.41 5.88
C VAL A 137 21.59 0.96 7.26
N GLU A 138 20.62 1.34 8.07
CA GLU A 138 20.85 2.05 9.33
C GLU A 138 20.86 1.14 10.56
N LYS A 139 20.33 -0.10 10.48
CA LYS A 139 20.15 -0.98 11.66
C LYS A 139 21.40 -1.18 12.52
N ASP A 140 22.59 -1.18 11.91
CA ASP A 140 23.85 -1.49 12.59
C ASP A 140 24.66 -0.24 12.99
N VAL A 141 24.26 0.96 12.53
CA VAL A 141 25.07 2.19 12.64
C VAL A 141 24.30 3.36 13.26
N GLY A 142 22.99 3.42 13.03
CA GLY A 142 22.12 4.51 13.45
C GLY A 142 21.24 4.17 14.67
N ASN A 143 20.23 5.02 14.87
CA ASN A 143 19.19 4.83 15.87
C ASN A 143 17.93 4.11 15.32
N ILE A 144 17.81 3.94 14.01
CA ILE A 144 16.74 3.15 13.38
C ILE A 144 17.16 1.69 13.40
N LYS A 145 16.68 0.92 14.39
CA LYS A 145 17.12 -0.47 14.59
C LYS A 145 16.02 -1.49 14.38
N THR A 146 14.78 -1.11 14.65
CA THR A 146 13.62 -1.99 14.59
C THR A 146 12.66 -1.61 13.47
N ALA A 147 11.78 -2.55 13.11
CA ALA A 147 10.67 -2.29 12.19
C ALA A 147 9.82 -1.09 12.63
N GLU A 148 9.57 -0.99 13.93
CA GLU A 148 8.77 0.05 14.57
C GLU A 148 9.45 1.42 14.45
N ASP A 149 10.75 1.50 14.71
CA ASP A 149 11.55 2.73 14.55
C ASP A 149 11.48 3.24 13.10
N ALA A 150 11.64 2.33 12.14
CA ALA A 150 11.63 2.66 10.72
C ALA A 150 10.24 3.14 10.27
N LEU A 151 9.16 2.48 10.70
CA LEU A 151 7.78 2.91 10.41
C LEU A 151 7.47 4.28 10.99
N TRP A 152 7.86 4.51 12.25
CA TRP A 152 7.66 5.79 12.89
C TRP A 152 8.43 6.90 12.16
N TRP A 153 9.72 6.65 11.86
CA TRP A 153 10.54 7.57 11.09
C TRP A 153 9.92 7.91 9.73
N SER A 154 9.49 6.91 8.96
CA SER A 154 8.96 7.15 7.62
C SER A 154 7.62 7.89 7.66
N PHE A 155 6.77 7.60 8.64
CA PHE A 155 5.50 8.31 8.85
C PHE A 155 5.72 9.78 9.22
N VAL A 156 6.59 10.06 10.18
CA VAL A 156 6.92 11.43 10.64
C VAL A 156 7.63 12.22 9.54
N THR A 157 8.45 11.56 8.73
CA THR A 157 9.19 12.18 7.62
C THR A 157 8.29 12.48 6.44
N ILE A 158 7.47 11.53 5.98
CA ILE A 158 6.59 11.75 4.83
C ILE A 158 5.54 12.82 5.13
N THR A 159 5.04 12.87 6.37
CA THR A 159 4.09 13.90 6.84
C THR A 159 4.76 15.24 7.15
N THR A 160 6.07 15.36 6.89
CA THR A 160 6.88 16.57 7.10
C THR A 160 6.87 17.10 8.53
N VAL A 161 6.60 16.25 9.53
CA VAL A 161 6.64 16.64 10.95
C VAL A 161 8.09 16.70 11.44
N GLY A 162 8.85 15.62 11.21
CA GLY A 162 10.30 15.58 11.46
C GLY A 162 10.73 15.79 12.92
N TYR A 163 10.26 14.97 13.87
CA TYR A 163 10.65 15.08 15.29
C TYR A 163 12.16 14.94 15.53
N GLY A 164 12.87 14.19 14.69
CA GLY A 164 14.34 14.02 14.78
C GLY A 164 14.80 13.06 15.89
N ASP A 165 13.88 12.29 16.47
CA ASP A 165 14.15 11.20 17.41
C ASP A 165 14.79 9.98 16.71
N PHE A 166 14.34 9.68 15.49
CA PHE A 166 14.93 8.69 14.59
C PHE A 166 15.32 9.35 13.27
N TYR A 167 16.53 9.09 12.78
CA TYR A 167 17.00 9.67 11.52
C TYR A 167 18.18 8.89 10.92
N PRO A 168 18.28 8.78 9.58
CA PRO A 168 19.41 8.11 8.95
C PRO A 168 20.71 8.90 9.11
N VAL A 169 21.78 8.22 9.54
CA VAL A 169 23.10 8.83 9.73
C VAL A 169 24.03 8.57 8.55
N THR A 170 23.80 7.50 7.79
CA THR A 170 24.63 7.13 6.63
C THR A 170 24.33 7.99 5.40
N ASN A 171 25.30 8.09 4.49
CA ASN A 171 25.11 8.81 3.22
C ASN A 171 24.01 8.19 2.36
N ILE A 172 23.92 6.86 2.34
CA ILE A 172 22.90 6.12 1.59
C ILE A 172 21.52 6.36 2.22
N GLY A 173 21.41 6.28 3.56
CA GLY A 173 20.16 6.56 4.28
C GLY A 173 19.66 7.98 4.07
N LYS A 174 20.55 8.98 4.06
CA LYS A 174 20.21 10.38 3.74
C LYS A 174 19.74 10.55 2.30
N PHE A 175 20.35 9.85 1.34
CA PHE A 175 19.89 9.87 -0.05
C PHE A 175 18.49 9.26 -0.21
N ILE A 176 18.21 8.15 0.48
CA ILE A 176 16.87 7.55 0.51
C ILE A 176 15.85 8.51 1.14
N THR A 177 16.24 9.18 2.23
CA THR A 177 15.41 10.21 2.89
C THR A 177 15.04 11.33 1.93
N PHE A 178 16.00 11.82 1.14
CA PHE A 178 15.75 12.85 0.13
C PHE A 178 14.69 12.40 -0.88
N ILE A 179 14.78 11.17 -1.39
CA ILE A 179 13.77 10.61 -2.31
C ILE A 179 12.39 10.58 -1.63
N LEU A 180 12.32 10.08 -0.39
CA LEU A 180 11.06 9.99 0.36
C LEU A 180 10.41 11.37 0.54
N ILE A 181 11.18 12.39 0.89
CA ILE A 181 10.69 13.77 1.09
C ILE A 181 10.14 14.35 -0.22
N VAL A 182 10.91 14.27 -1.31
CA VAL A 182 10.49 14.80 -2.62
C VAL A 182 9.20 14.13 -3.08
N CYS A 183 9.11 12.81 -2.96
CA CYS A 183 7.91 12.06 -3.32
C CYS A 183 6.73 12.40 -2.40
N GLY A 184 6.95 12.50 -1.09
CA GLY A 184 5.93 12.89 -0.12
C GLY A 184 5.29 14.23 -0.48
N ILE A 185 6.11 15.26 -0.72
CA ILE A 185 5.64 16.60 -1.10
C ILE A 185 4.84 16.55 -2.42
N ALA A 186 5.34 15.86 -3.44
CA ALA A 186 4.65 15.72 -4.73
C ALA A 186 3.28 15.03 -4.58
N SER A 187 3.19 14.01 -3.73
CA SER A 187 1.96 13.30 -3.44
C SER A 187 0.95 14.17 -2.67
N PHE A 188 1.40 14.92 -1.66
CA PHE A 188 0.54 15.86 -0.94
C PHE A 188 -0.02 16.96 -1.85
N GLY A 189 0.81 17.54 -2.73
CA GLY A 189 0.37 18.54 -3.70
C GLY A 189 -0.71 17.99 -4.64
N THR A 190 -0.52 16.76 -5.12
CA THR A 190 -1.49 16.08 -5.99
C THR A 190 -2.80 15.76 -5.25
N ALA A 191 -2.73 15.36 -3.98
CA ALA A 191 -3.89 15.12 -3.13
C ALA A 191 -4.76 16.38 -2.97
N ILE A 192 -4.13 17.52 -2.65
CA ILE A 192 -4.81 18.80 -2.51
C ILE A 192 -5.45 19.23 -3.83
N SER A 193 -4.71 19.13 -4.94
CA SER A 193 -5.22 19.49 -6.27
C SER A 193 -6.47 18.70 -6.65
N TYR A 194 -6.47 17.39 -6.38
CA TYR A 194 -7.61 16.52 -6.68
C TYR A 194 -8.86 16.87 -5.86
N ILE A 195 -8.68 17.15 -4.56
CA ILE A 195 -9.79 17.57 -3.70
C ILE A 195 -10.38 18.90 -4.19
N ASN A 196 -9.53 19.85 -4.58
CA ASN A 196 -9.96 21.15 -5.12
C ASN A 196 -10.72 21.01 -6.45
N GLU A 197 -10.24 20.19 -7.38
CA GLU A 197 -10.92 19.90 -8.65
C GLU A 197 -12.30 19.28 -8.41
N LYS A 198 -12.39 18.34 -7.47
CA LYS A 198 -13.67 17.70 -7.12
C LYS A 198 -14.62 18.70 -6.46
N ALA A 199 -14.11 19.56 -5.57
CA ALA A 199 -14.91 20.59 -4.91
C ALA A 199 -15.43 21.66 -5.87
N SER A 200 -14.64 22.07 -6.88
CA SER A 200 -15.09 23.03 -7.89
C SER A 200 -16.14 22.42 -8.83
N SER A 201 -16.02 21.13 -9.17
CA SER A 201 -17.02 20.41 -9.95
C SER A 201 -18.39 20.30 -9.26
N PHE A 202 -18.49 20.44 -7.93
CA PHE A 202 -19.77 20.48 -7.21
C PHE A 202 -20.40 21.87 -7.16
N LYS A 203 -19.63 22.93 -7.43
CA LYS A 203 -20.10 24.32 -7.42
C LYS A 203 -20.67 24.77 -8.78
N ASN A 204 -20.40 24.02 -9.85
CA ASN A 204 -20.94 24.23 -11.20
C ASN A 204 -22.04 23.20 -11.49
#